data_AF-A0A519YCR4-F1
#
_entry.id   AF-A0A519YCR4-F1
#
_cell.length_a   1.000
_cell.length_b   1.000
_cell.length_c   1.000
_cell.angle_alpha   90.00
_cell.angle_beta   90.00
_cell.angle_gamma   90.00
#
_symmetry.space_group_name_H-M   'P 1'
#
loop_
_entity.id
_entity.type
_entity.pdbx_description
1 polymer ?
#
loop_
_entity_poly.entity_id
_entity_poly.type
_entity_poly.pdbx_seq_one_letter_code
_entity_poly.pdbx_strand_id
1 'polypeptide(L)'
;MRNLLLAATALALTAAAPATTPAAPHSRIFHLLCRATVPAAGTKTLELWMPVPHTDKSQDIQDLKIEASAPYTLATDQYGNQMLHIKPAAVPTAPLTVTLTALVTRREHLNLRATDDHAPAETEARDPNLSRWLAPDRLVPLDFKIKAQAQEVVDKAGAKTDLQKARAIYEHVVST
;
A
#
# COMPACT_ATOMS: atom_id res chain seq x y z
N MET A 1 19.02 -16.66 78.84
CA MET A 1 20.05 -15.96 78.04
C MET A 1 19.48 -15.76 76.64
N ARG A 2 19.51 -14.53 76.14
CA ARG A 2 18.73 -14.01 75.02
C ARG A 2 19.62 -13.94 73.78
N ASN A 3 19.35 -14.73 72.75
CA ASN A 3 20.04 -14.63 71.47
C ASN A 3 19.13 -13.96 70.44
N LEU A 4 19.42 -12.68 70.14
CA LEU A 4 18.96 -12.02 68.93
C LEU A 4 19.78 -12.53 67.74
N LEU A 5 19.12 -12.88 66.63
CA LEU A 5 19.75 -13.02 65.32
C LEU A 5 19.03 -12.08 64.36
N LEU A 6 19.80 -11.15 63.80
CA LEU A 6 19.37 -10.13 62.86
C LEU A 6 18.99 -10.76 61.51
N ALA A 7 17.83 -10.40 60.98
CA ALA A 7 17.46 -10.68 59.59
C ALA A 7 17.99 -9.56 58.69
N ALA A 8 18.90 -9.90 57.77
CA ALA A 8 19.35 -8.99 56.72
C ALA A 8 18.44 -9.15 55.50
N THR A 9 17.58 -8.17 55.25
CA THR A 9 16.74 -8.08 54.05
C THR A 9 17.58 -7.54 52.88
N ALA A 10 17.94 -8.41 51.94
CA ALA A 10 18.55 -8.00 50.68
C ALA A 10 17.48 -7.39 49.76
N LEU A 11 17.58 -6.09 49.50
CA LEU A 11 16.74 -5.38 48.55
C LEU A 11 17.27 -5.65 47.13
N ALA A 12 16.62 -6.56 46.40
CA ALA A 12 16.93 -6.80 45.00
C ALA A 12 16.39 -5.64 44.14
N LEU A 13 17.27 -4.76 43.66
CA LEU A 13 16.92 -3.81 42.59
C LEU A 13 16.80 -4.59 41.28
N THR A 14 15.57 -4.81 40.82
CA THR A 14 15.30 -5.23 39.44
C THR A 14 15.51 -4.03 38.52
N ALA A 15 16.62 -4.02 37.78
CA ALA A 15 16.82 -3.07 36.70
C ALA A 15 15.82 -3.41 35.57
N ALA A 16 14.82 -2.55 35.37
CA ALA A 16 13.94 -2.64 34.22
C ALA A 16 14.74 -2.36 32.95
N ALA A 17 14.77 -3.30 32.01
CA ALA A 17 15.36 -3.09 30.70
C ALA A 17 14.64 -1.92 30.00
N PRO A 18 15.36 -1.04 29.27
CA PRO A 18 14.74 0.03 28.52
C PRO A 18 13.79 -0.56 27.48
N ALA A 19 12.54 -0.12 27.47
CA ALA A 19 11.59 -0.47 26.43
C ALA A 19 12.07 0.16 25.12
N THR A 20 12.44 -0.68 24.15
CA THR A 20 12.75 -0.22 22.79
C THR A 20 11.45 0.25 22.15
N THR A 21 11.24 1.57 22.07
CA THR A 21 10.11 2.13 21.33
C THR A 21 10.26 1.75 19.86
N PRO A 22 9.24 1.12 19.23
CA PRO A 22 9.28 0.85 17.79
C PRO A 22 9.51 2.16 17.03
N ALA A 23 10.46 2.16 16.09
CA ALA A 23 10.71 3.33 15.25
C ALA A 23 9.42 3.72 14.51
N ALA A 24 9.02 4.98 14.60
CA ALA A 24 7.86 5.47 13.87
C ALA A 24 8.11 5.32 12.36
N PRO A 25 7.11 4.89 11.56
CA PRO A 25 7.26 4.80 10.11
C PRO A 25 7.69 6.14 9.54
N HIS A 26 8.65 6.15 8.61
CA HIS A 26 8.98 7.41 7.97
C HIS A 26 7.81 7.92 7.13
N SER A 27 7.70 9.23 7.03
CA SER A 27 6.74 9.88 6.16
C SER A 27 7.42 10.73 5.10
N ARG A 28 6.72 10.96 4.00
CA ARG A 28 7.11 11.88 2.92
C ARG A 28 5.90 12.72 2.54
N ILE A 29 6.15 14.01 2.34
CA ILE A 29 5.13 14.98 1.92
C ILE A 29 5.51 15.48 0.53
N PHE A 30 4.55 15.48 -0.38
CA PHE A 30 4.75 16.01 -1.74
C PHE A 30 3.45 16.56 -2.32
N HIS A 31 3.59 17.46 -3.28
CA HIS A 31 2.48 17.89 -4.13
C HIS A 31 2.33 16.94 -5.31
N LEU A 32 1.17 16.29 -5.42
CA LEU A 32 0.79 15.50 -6.58
C LEU A 32 0.09 16.40 -7.60
N LEU A 33 0.50 16.34 -8.86
CA LEU A 33 -0.23 16.89 -10.00
C LEU A 33 -0.43 15.79 -11.03
N CYS A 34 -1.69 15.49 -11.33
CA CYS A 34 -2.07 14.57 -12.40
C CYS A 34 -2.91 15.35 -13.41
N ARG A 35 -2.51 15.32 -14.69
CA ARG A 35 -3.26 15.95 -15.78
C ARG A 35 -3.51 14.95 -16.89
N ALA A 36 -4.76 14.86 -17.32
CA ALA A 36 -5.16 14.14 -18.52
C ALA A 36 -5.74 15.13 -19.53
N THR A 37 -5.26 15.08 -20.77
CA THR A 37 -5.83 15.82 -21.90
C THR A 37 -6.18 14.83 -23.00
N VAL A 38 -7.47 14.74 -23.31
CA VAL A 38 -8.00 13.89 -24.37
C VAL A 38 -8.38 14.77 -25.56
N PRO A 39 -7.75 14.59 -26.75
CA PRO A 39 -8.06 15.41 -27.91
C PRO A 39 -9.48 15.15 -28.44
N ALA A 40 -10.09 16.17 -29.04
CA ALA A 40 -11.32 16.01 -29.79
C ALA A 40 -11.03 15.26 -31.10
N ALA A 41 -11.24 13.95 -31.11
CA ALA A 41 -10.89 13.08 -32.24
C ALA A 41 -12.11 12.64 -33.08
N GLY A 42 -13.19 13.43 -33.07
CA GLY A 42 -14.43 13.08 -33.81
C GLY A 42 -15.09 11.78 -33.32
N THR A 43 -14.86 11.40 -32.06
CA THR A 43 -15.44 10.19 -31.47
C THR A 43 -16.95 10.36 -31.29
N LYS A 44 -17.75 9.30 -31.45
CA LYS A 44 -19.20 9.37 -31.21
C LYS A 44 -19.56 9.52 -29.73
N THR A 45 -18.70 8.98 -28.87
CA THR A 45 -18.83 9.01 -27.42
C THR A 45 -17.44 9.19 -26.80
N LEU A 46 -17.39 9.89 -25.68
CA LEU A 46 -16.21 9.99 -24.84
C LEU A 46 -16.57 9.60 -23.42
N GLU A 47 -15.77 8.72 -22.83
CA GLU A 47 -15.91 8.29 -21.45
C GLU A 47 -14.51 8.20 -20.84
N LEU A 48 -14.28 8.99 -19.79
CA LEU A 48 -12.99 9.10 -19.10
C LEU A 48 -13.17 8.67 -17.64
N TRP A 49 -12.26 7.80 -17.20
CA TRP A 49 -12.09 7.43 -15.81
C TRP A 49 -10.68 7.84 -15.37
N MET A 50 -10.56 8.52 -14.23
CA MET A 50 -9.28 8.97 -13.68
C MET A 50 -9.20 8.64 -12.19
N PRO A 51 -8.13 8.01 -11.69
CA PRO A 51 -7.99 7.71 -10.27
C PRO A 51 -7.89 8.99 -9.44
N VAL A 52 -8.58 8.98 -8.31
CA VAL A 52 -8.56 10.05 -7.31
C VAL A 52 -7.88 9.50 -6.05
N PRO A 53 -6.81 10.14 -5.56
CA PRO A 53 -6.16 9.70 -4.33
C PRO A 53 -7.12 9.89 -3.16
N HIS A 54 -7.11 8.95 -2.22
CA HIS A 54 -7.94 8.98 -1.02
C HIS A 54 -7.10 8.75 0.23
N THR A 55 -7.58 9.26 1.35
CA THR A 55 -6.93 9.05 2.66
C THR A 55 -7.18 7.62 3.13
N ASP A 56 -6.13 6.99 3.64
CA ASP A 56 -6.15 5.67 4.25
C ASP A 56 -5.12 5.59 5.41
N LYS A 57 -4.85 4.38 5.91
CA LYS A 57 -3.88 4.19 7.00
C LYS A 57 -2.46 4.59 6.63
N SER A 58 -2.08 4.43 5.37
CA SER A 58 -0.74 4.67 4.84
C SER A 58 -0.59 6.04 4.16
N GLN A 59 -1.68 6.81 3.98
CA GLN A 59 -1.59 8.15 3.41
C GLN A 59 -2.68 9.12 3.85
N ASP A 60 -2.35 10.41 3.96
CA ASP A 60 -3.32 11.50 4.09
C ASP A 60 -3.34 12.35 2.84
N ILE A 61 -4.54 12.66 2.35
CA ILE A 61 -4.78 13.54 1.21
C ILE A 61 -5.36 14.85 1.72
N GLN A 62 -4.67 15.94 1.43
CA GLN A 62 -5.07 17.31 1.79
C GLN A 62 -5.11 18.17 0.52
N ASP A 63 -5.89 19.25 0.58
CA ASP A 63 -6.00 20.24 -0.50
C ASP A 63 -6.29 19.63 -1.89
N LEU A 64 -7.10 18.56 -1.92
CA LEU A 64 -7.51 17.93 -3.17
C LEU A 64 -8.33 18.93 -4.00
N LYS A 65 -7.81 19.29 -5.16
CA LYS A 65 -8.49 20.15 -6.14
C LYS A 65 -8.60 19.41 -7.46
N ILE A 66 -9.79 19.46 -8.04
CA ILE A 66 -10.08 18.88 -9.35
C ILE A 66 -10.63 20.00 -10.23
N GLU A 67 -9.98 20.23 -11.36
CA GLU A 67 -10.40 21.14 -12.40
C GLU A 67 -10.68 20.33 -13.66
N ALA A 68 -11.92 20.37 -14.14
CA ALA A 68 -12.34 19.65 -15.34
C ALA A 68 -13.08 20.59 -16.29
N SER A 69 -12.81 20.42 -17.59
CA SER A 69 -13.49 21.15 -18.67
C SER A 69 -14.90 20.62 -18.98
N ALA A 70 -15.36 19.58 -18.28
CA ALA A 70 -16.69 19.01 -18.37
C ALA A 70 -17.19 18.57 -16.98
N PRO A 71 -18.52 18.43 -16.77
CA PRO A 71 -19.07 17.87 -15.55
C PRO A 71 -18.53 16.47 -15.27
N TYR A 72 -18.26 16.18 -14.01
CA TYR A 72 -17.74 14.90 -13.54
C TYR A 72 -18.51 14.39 -12.32
N THR A 73 -18.42 13.09 -12.08
CA THR A 73 -18.86 12.45 -10.85
C THR A 73 -17.68 11.74 -10.19
N LEU A 74 -17.80 11.48 -8.89
CA LEU A 74 -16.88 10.64 -8.15
C LEU A 74 -17.61 9.36 -7.76
N ALA A 75 -16.94 8.23 -7.93
CA ALA A 75 -17.46 6.92 -7.54
C ALA A 75 -16.40 6.15 -6.76
N THR A 76 -16.86 5.31 -5.84
CA THR A 76 -16.01 4.38 -5.09
C THR A 76 -16.31 2.97 -5.56
N ASP A 77 -15.27 2.19 -5.89
CA ASP A 77 -15.45 0.79 -6.25
C ASP A 77 -15.63 -0.11 -5.02
N GLN A 78 -15.84 -1.41 -5.27
CA GLN A 78 -16.02 -2.42 -4.22
C GLN A 78 -14.79 -2.63 -3.32
N TYR A 79 -13.63 -2.08 -3.68
CA TYR A 79 -12.38 -2.18 -2.93
C TYR A 79 -11.98 -0.85 -2.26
N GLY A 80 -12.84 0.17 -2.34
CA GLY A 80 -12.59 1.48 -1.75
C GLY A 80 -11.82 2.45 -2.63
N ASN A 81 -11.47 2.08 -3.88
CA ASN A 81 -10.79 2.99 -4.79
C ASN A 81 -11.73 4.08 -5.27
N GLN A 82 -11.28 5.33 -5.22
CA GLN A 82 -12.03 6.47 -5.74
C GLN A 82 -11.64 6.78 -7.19
N MET A 83 -12.65 6.96 -8.04
CA MET A 83 -12.48 7.29 -9.44
C MET A 83 -13.34 8.49 -9.82
N LEU A 84 -12.74 9.41 -10.57
CA LEU A 84 -13.45 10.44 -11.30
C LEU A 84 -13.97 9.86 -12.61
N HIS A 85 -15.23 10.17 -12.93
CA HIS A 85 -15.89 9.78 -14.16
C HIS A 85 -16.40 10.99 -14.92
N ILE A 86 -16.09 11.06 -16.21
CA ILE A 86 -16.60 12.08 -17.13
C ILE A 86 -17.22 11.39 -18.34
N LYS A 87 -18.48 11.74 -18.61
CA LYS A 87 -19.23 11.31 -19.78
C LYS A 87 -20.02 12.49 -20.34
N PRO A 88 -19.45 13.29 -21.25
CA PRO A 88 -20.14 14.43 -21.84
C PRO A 88 -21.37 13.95 -22.63
N ALA A 89 -22.47 14.69 -22.54
CA ALA A 89 -23.71 14.34 -23.24
C ALA A 89 -23.61 14.48 -24.77
N ALA A 90 -22.71 15.35 -25.24
CA ALA A 90 -22.42 15.56 -26.65
C ALA A 90 -20.93 15.34 -26.93
N VAL A 91 -20.60 15.04 -28.19
CA VAL A 91 -19.22 14.89 -28.63
C VAL A 91 -18.44 16.17 -28.38
N PRO A 92 -17.33 16.14 -27.62
CA PRO A 92 -16.51 17.32 -27.40
C PRO A 92 -15.90 17.82 -28.72
N THR A 93 -16.08 19.11 -29.00
CA THR A 93 -15.43 19.80 -30.12
C THR A 93 -14.08 20.40 -29.74
N ALA A 94 -13.79 20.49 -28.44
CA ALA A 94 -12.51 20.90 -27.87
C ALA A 94 -11.92 19.76 -27.02
N PRO A 95 -10.58 19.74 -26.78
CA PRO A 95 -9.96 18.74 -25.93
C PRO A 95 -10.56 18.73 -24.52
N LEU A 96 -10.88 17.54 -24.02
CA LEU A 96 -11.24 17.35 -22.62
C LEU A 96 -9.96 17.37 -21.78
N THR A 97 -9.84 18.36 -20.90
CA THR A 97 -8.78 18.42 -19.89
C THR A 97 -9.33 18.23 -18.49
N VAL A 98 -8.64 17.41 -17.70
CA VAL A 98 -8.81 17.23 -16.26
C VAL A 98 -7.45 17.42 -15.59
N THR A 99 -7.39 18.26 -14.58
CA THR A 99 -6.22 18.42 -13.70
C THR A 99 -6.64 18.15 -12.27
N LEU A 100 -5.88 17.29 -11.60
CA LEU A 100 -6.01 16.98 -10.19
C LEU A 100 -4.73 17.41 -9.48
N THR A 101 -4.86 18.12 -8.37
CA THR A 101 -3.75 18.42 -7.48
C THR A 101 -4.08 18.03 -6.04
N ALA A 102 -3.08 17.58 -5.28
CA ALA A 102 -3.24 17.31 -3.85
C ALA A 102 -1.91 17.47 -3.11
N LEU A 103 -1.96 17.82 -1.83
CA LEU A 103 -0.86 17.62 -0.89
C LEU A 103 -1.00 16.22 -0.30
N VAL A 104 0.02 15.38 -0.52
CA VAL A 104 -0.01 13.96 -0.12
C VAL A 104 1.05 13.72 0.94
N THR A 105 0.62 13.22 2.09
CA THR A 105 1.52 12.69 3.14
C THR A 105 1.47 11.17 3.07
N ARG A 106 2.50 10.52 2.53
CA ARG A 106 2.66 9.07 2.54
C ARG A 106 3.46 8.62 3.76
N ARG A 107 3.07 7.49 4.33
CA ARG A 107 3.77 6.78 5.42
C ARG A 107 4.25 5.44 4.89
N GLU A 108 5.41 5.00 5.36
CA GLU A 108 5.93 3.66 5.06
C GLU A 108 5.00 2.59 5.66
N HIS A 109 4.77 1.52 4.90
CA HIS A 109 4.13 0.32 5.40
C HIS A 109 5.23 -0.64 5.90
N LEU A 110 5.38 -0.75 7.22
CA LEU A 110 6.43 -1.55 7.83
C LEU A 110 5.91 -2.97 8.11
N ASN A 111 6.50 -3.97 7.46
CA ASN A 111 6.39 -5.34 7.91
C ASN A 111 7.56 -5.61 8.88
N LEU A 112 7.34 -5.43 10.18
CA LEU A 112 8.42 -5.52 11.19
C LEU A 112 8.99 -6.94 11.30
N ARG A 113 8.19 -7.96 10.99
CA ARG A 113 8.64 -9.36 10.94
C ARG A 113 9.39 -9.73 9.68
N ALA A 114 9.58 -8.78 8.77
CA ALA A 114 10.34 -9.01 7.56
C ALA A 114 11.82 -9.27 7.82
N THR A 115 12.34 -8.69 8.90
CA THR A 115 13.77 -8.69 9.24
C THR A 115 14.06 -9.23 10.63
N ASP A 116 13.02 -9.44 11.45
CA ASP A 116 13.13 -9.95 12.81
C ASP A 116 11.88 -10.77 13.18
N ASP A 117 12.02 -12.09 13.26
CA ASP A 117 10.93 -13.00 13.62
C ASP A 117 10.37 -12.77 15.04
N HIS A 118 11.14 -12.09 15.90
CA HIS A 118 10.72 -11.72 17.26
C HIS A 118 9.99 -10.37 17.32
N ALA A 119 9.91 -9.63 16.21
CA ALA A 119 9.17 -8.38 16.17
C ALA A 119 7.68 -8.59 16.48
N PRO A 120 6.98 -7.55 16.98
CA PRO A 120 5.53 -7.59 17.17
C PRO A 120 4.83 -8.04 15.89
N ALA A 121 3.82 -8.91 16.02
CA ALA A 121 2.98 -9.29 14.89
C ALA A 121 2.29 -8.04 14.33
N GLU A 122 2.05 -8.03 13.02
CA GLU A 122 1.16 -7.03 12.42
C GLU A 122 -0.19 -7.10 13.15
N THR A 123 -0.61 -5.94 13.66
CA THR A 123 -1.90 -5.76 14.35
C THR A 123 -3.03 -5.48 13.37
N GLU A 124 -2.72 -5.42 12.08
CA GLU A 124 -3.68 -5.16 11.01
C GLU A 124 -4.67 -6.32 10.88
N ALA A 125 -5.95 -5.95 10.76
CA ALA A 125 -6.99 -6.93 10.48
C ALA A 125 -6.68 -7.60 9.14
N ARG A 126 -6.90 -8.92 9.09
CA ARG A 126 -6.77 -9.67 7.84
C ARG A 126 -7.65 -9.03 6.77
N ASP A 127 -7.06 -8.74 5.61
CA ASP A 127 -7.79 -8.16 4.49
C ASP A 127 -8.98 -9.06 4.11
N PRO A 128 -10.23 -8.55 4.13
CA PRO A 128 -11.41 -9.33 3.79
C PRO A 128 -11.39 -9.84 2.34
N ASN A 129 -10.61 -9.20 1.47
CA ASN A 129 -10.48 -9.54 0.06
C ASN A 129 -9.28 -10.46 -0.25
N LEU A 130 -8.54 -10.95 0.77
CA LEU A 130 -7.33 -11.75 0.55
C LEU A 130 -7.53 -12.94 -0.41
N SER A 131 -8.65 -13.65 -0.27
CA SER A 131 -8.96 -14.77 -1.17
C SER A 131 -9.10 -14.34 -2.64
N ARG A 132 -9.61 -13.12 -2.89
CA ARG A 132 -9.71 -12.55 -4.23
C ARG A 132 -8.34 -12.16 -4.78
N TRP A 133 -7.44 -11.64 -3.94
CA TRP A 133 -6.07 -11.26 -4.34
C TRP A 133 -5.18 -12.45 -4.70
N LEU A 134 -5.45 -13.61 -4.11
CA LEU A 134 -4.73 -14.85 -4.40
C LEU A 134 -5.32 -15.65 -5.57
N ALA A 135 -6.47 -15.22 -6.10
CA ALA A 135 -7.12 -15.88 -7.23
C ALA A 135 -6.53 -15.39 -8.57
N PRO A 136 -6.44 -16.26 -9.60
CA PRO A 136 -6.00 -15.85 -10.92
C PRO A 136 -6.98 -14.84 -11.55
N ASP A 137 -6.47 -13.99 -12.43
CA ASP A 137 -7.31 -13.20 -13.32
C ASP A 137 -6.79 -13.20 -14.77
N ARG A 138 -7.47 -12.46 -15.65
CA ARG A 138 -7.16 -12.44 -17.09
C ARG A 138 -5.73 -12.00 -17.41
N LEU A 139 -5.16 -11.08 -16.64
CA LEU A 139 -3.83 -10.51 -16.87
C LEU A 139 -2.76 -11.12 -15.94
N VAL A 140 -3.18 -11.76 -14.84
CA VAL A 140 -2.32 -12.48 -13.91
C VAL A 140 -2.80 -13.93 -13.76
N PRO A 141 -2.58 -14.79 -14.78
CA PRO A 141 -2.92 -16.21 -14.68
C PRO A 141 -1.95 -16.94 -13.75
N LEU A 142 -2.45 -17.98 -13.07
CA LEU A 142 -1.65 -18.83 -12.18
C LEU A 142 -1.52 -20.25 -12.77
N ASP A 143 -1.14 -20.33 -14.05
CA ASP A 143 -0.98 -21.61 -14.74
C ASP A 143 0.34 -22.33 -14.38
N PHE A 144 0.52 -23.53 -14.93
CA PHE A 144 1.68 -24.37 -14.63
C PHE A 144 3.01 -23.75 -15.04
N LYS A 145 3.04 -22.91 -16.09
CA LYS A 145 4.28 -22.27 -16.56
C LYS A 145 4.71 -21.17 -15.61
N ILE A 146 3.77 -20.30 -15.24
CA ILE A 146 4.02 -19.23 -14.26
C ILE A 146 4.47 -19.84 -12.93
N LYS A 147 3.81 -20.91 -12.48
CA LYS A 147 4.21 -21.63 -11.27
C LYS A 147 5.63 -22.20 -11.36
N ALA A 148 5.98 -22.82 -12.49
CA ALA A 148 7.31 -23.39 -12.69
C ALA A 148 8.41 -22.31 -12.66
N GLN A 149 8.19 -21.19 -13.34
CA GLN A 149 9.14 -20.06 -13.34
C GLN A 149 9.29 -19.44 -11.94
N ALA A 150 8.18 -19.22 -11.23
CA ALA A 150 8.23 -18.72 -9.86
C ALA A 150 8.99 -19.68 -8.92
N GLN A 151 8.79 -20.98 -9.08
CA GLN A 151 9.49 -22.00 -8.28
C GLN A 151 10.99 -22.01 -8.57
N GLU A 152 11.40 -21.92 -9.83
CA GLU A 152 12.81 -21.86 -10.21
C GLU A 152 13.53 -20.67 -9.56
N VAL A 153 12.90 -19.48 -9.58
CA VAL A 153 13.43 -18.27 -8.96
C VAL A 153 13.56 -18.44 -7.44
N VAL A 154 12.54 -18.98 -6.79
CA VAL A 154 12.51 -19.23 -5.35
C VAL A 154 13.58 -20.24 -4.95
N ASP A 155 13.73 -21.34 -5.70
CA ASP A 155 14.69 -22.40 -5.42
C ASP A 155 16.13 -21.91 -5.60
N LYS A 156 16.39 -21.15 -6.68
CA LYS A 156 17.70 -20.53 -6.93
C LYS A 156 18.10 -19.57 -5.82
N ALA A 157 17.15 -18.83 -5.25
CA ALA A 157 17.39 -17.93 -4.13
C ALA A 157 17.48 -18.66 -2.78
N GLY A 158 17.17 -19.96 -2.71
CA GLY A 158 17.10 -20.72 -1.46
C GLY A 158 16.02 -20.23 -0.50
N ALA A 159 15.01 -19.49 -0.99
CA ALA A 159 14.00 -18.83 -0.18
C ALA A 159 13.07 -19.84 0.52
N LYS A 160 12.81 -19.65 1.83
CA LYS A 160 12.03 -20.57 2.66
C LYS A 160 10.73 -19.96 3.17
N THR A 161 10.78 -18.72 3.64
CA THR A 161 9.60 -17.99 4.12
C THR A 161 8.85 -17.32 2.97
N ASP A 162 7.57 -17.04 3.13
CA ASP A 162 6.78 -16.39 2.07
C ASP A 162 7.31 -15.00 1.71
N LEU A 163 7.85 -14.27 2.68
CA LEU A 163 8.53 -13.01 2.40
C LEU A 163 9.82 -13.20 1.58
N GLN A 164 10.65 -14.19 1.93
CA GLN A 164 11.86 -14.48 1.16
C GLN A 164 11.50 -14.85 -0.28
N LYS A 165 10.41 -15.62 -0.48
CA LYS A 165 9.91 -15.97 -1.83
C LYS A 165 9.45 -14.73 -2.59
N ALA A 166 8.64 -13.88 -1.96
CA ALA A 166 8.17 -12.63 -2.56
C ALA A 166 9.34 -11.71 -2.94
N ARG A 167 10.34 -11.59 -2.06
CA ARG A 167 11.55 -10.80 -2.32
C ARG A 167 12.36 -11.39 -3.48
N ALA A 168 12.57 -12.71 -3.52
CA ALA A 168 13.29 -13.36 -4.61
C ALA A 168 12.63 -13.12 -5.98
N ILE A 169 11.29 -13.23 -6.03
CA ILE A 169 10.52 -12.95 -7.25
C ILE A 169 10.63 -11.47 -7.63
N TYR A 170 10.47 -10.55 -6.67
CA TYR A 170 10.64 -9.12 -6.91
C TYR A 170 12.01 -8.80 -7.50
N GLU A 171 13.09 -9.27 -6.86
CA GLU A 171 14.47 -9.02 -7.31
C GLU A 171 14.73 -9.61 -8.71
N HIS A 172 14.19 -10.79 -9.01
CA HIS A 172 14.29 -11.37 -10.34
C HIS A 172 13.62 -10.50 -11.41
N VAL A 173 12.42 -9.99 -11.15
CA VAL A 173 11.68 -9.17 -12.11
C VAL A 173 12.37 -7.82 -12.35
N VAL A 174 12.87 -7.15 -11.31
CA VAL A 174 13.51 -5.83 -11.46
C VAL A 174 14.95 -5.90 -12.01
N SER A 175 15.55 -7.09 -12.02
CA SER A 175 16.90 -7.32 -12.57
C SER A 175 16.89 -7.89 -14.00
N THR A 176 15.71 -8.15 -14.56
CA THR A 176 15.54 -8.57 -15.96
C THR A 176 15.40 -7.37 -16.87
#